data_AF-A0A415K5T7-F1
#
_entry.id   AF-A0A415K5T7-F1
#
_cell.length_a   1.000
_cell.length_b   1.000
_cell.length_c   1.000
_cell.angle_alpha   90.00
_cell.angle_beta   90.00
_cell.angle_gamma   90.00
#
_symmetry.space_group_name_H-M   'P 1'
#
loop_
_entity.id
_entity.type
_entity.pdbx_description
1 polymer ?
#
loop_
_entity_poly.entity_id
_entity_poly.type
_entity_poly.pdbx_seq_one_letter_code
_entity_poly.pdbx_strand_id
1 'polypeptide(L)'
;MFEYYFYESNRDIVTENVVKCYSMISKYGFQPSMGKIKMVEGDDLKGEKLYKVSVIPKRNDKPLSITNFMVETEEVTNEEERKKAKSPVDGQHRLIAMGILESEGKFTFDESSMVEIVKLPEKMSLPLFTASINNGKPWNYKDFNGSGLSTGNAQIDYIERIIGDYDLKPEFVYGLYTMGQPELKANVVKDLKVGIDKLPKNLRLSEDTQSMGDKLLQAFKASKMSEKTFNNGRLAKGLKQFFKDKNPTIEQMVIIIEAMNKDVWHVNYPKPKGSPEAKNYAENFAEYYEDILSK
;
A
#
# COMPACT_ATOMS: atom_id res chain seq x y z
N MET A 1 7.53 -0.21 -31.29
CA MET A 1 7.74 0.10 -29.86
C MET A 1 7.57 1.59 -29.73
N PHE A 2 6.62 2.04 -28.92
CA PHE A 2 6.37 3.46 -28.71
C PHE A 2 7.58 4.10 -28.00
N GLU A 3 8.06 5.25 -28.49
CA GLU A 3 9.17 5.97 -27.88
C GLU A 3 8.63 6.95 -26.83
N TYR A 4 9.19 6.92 -25.63
CA TYR A 4 8.77 7.75 -24.51
C TYR A 4 9.73 8.93 -24.34
N TYR A 5 9.20 10.13 -24.13
CA TYR A 5 10.00 11.30 -23.79
C TYR A 5 9.54 11.89 -22.47
N PHE A 6 10.44 12.10 -21.50
CA PHE A 6 10.15 12.82 -20.25
C PHE A 6 10.97 14.10 -20.18
N TYR A 7 10.39 15.18 -19.68
CA TYR A 7 11.14 16.39 -19.34
C TYR A 7 11.71 16.28 -17.92
N GLU A 8 12.78 17.03 -17.64
CA GLU A 8 13.56 17.00 -16.38
C GLU A 8 12.69 16.96 -15.12
N SER A 9 11.71 17.87 -15.04
CA SER A 9 10.85 18.02 -13.85
C SER A 9 9.84 16.88 -13.65
N ASN A 10 9.72 15.96 -14.61
CA ASN A 10 8.74 14.87 -14.59
C ASN A 10 9.34 13.47 -14.79
N ARG A 11 10.66 13.35 -14.55
CA ARG A 11 11.37 12.07 -14.70
C ARG A 11 11.23 11.12 -13.50
N ASP A 12 10.69 11.57 -12.38
CA ASP A 12 10.69 10.78 -11.15
C ASP A 12 9.72 9.58 -11.24
N ILE A 13 10.30 8.40 -11.42
CA ILE A 13 9.56 7.15 -11.53
C ILE A 13 9.53 6.44 -10.18
N VAL A 14 8.34 6.39 -9.59
CA VAL A 14 8.06 5.59 -8.40
C VAL A 14 7.70 4.18 -8.87
N THR A 15 8.61 3.23 -8.69
CA THR A 15 8.41 1.80 -9.04
C THR A 15 7.08 1.27 -8.53
N GLU A 16 6.69 1.64 -7.30
CA GLU A 16 5.43 1.20 -6.73
C GLU A 16 4.23 1.61 -7.58
N ASN A 17 4.18 2.86 -8.08
CA ASN A 17 3.08 3.35 -8.91
C ASN A 17 3.02 2.62 -10.26
N VAL A 18 4.17 2.27 -10.84
CA VAL A 18 4.23 1.45 -12.07
C VAL A 18 3.61 0.07 -11.82
N VAL A 19 3.93 -0.58 -10.69
CA VAL A 19 3.33 -1.88 -10.30
C VAL A 19 1.82 -1.77 -10.16
N LYS A 20 1.31 -0.68 -9.58
CA LYS A 20 -0.15 -0.45 -9.46
C LYS A 20 -0.80 -0.30 -10.83
N CYS A 21 -0.24 0.55 -11.69
CA CYS A 21 -0.74 0.76 -13.04
C CYS A 21 -0.72 -0.54 -13.86
N TYR A 22 0.39 -1.28 -13.81
CA TYR A 22 0.53 -2.57 -14.49
C TYR A 22 -0.55 -3.55 -14.05
N SER A 23 -0.75 -3.70 -12.74
CA SER A 23 -1.74 -4.65 -12.20
C SER A 23 -3.16 -4.29 -12.64
N MET A 24 -3.51 -3.01 -12.62
CA MET A 24 -4.81 -2.52 -13.07
C MET A 24 -5.04 -2.76 -14.56
N ILE A 25 -4.07 -2.39 -15.41
CA ILE A 25 -4.19 -2.54 -16.86
C ILE A 25 -4.19 -4.03 -17.25
N SER A 26 -3.37 -4.85 -16.59
CA SER A 26 -3.35 -6.30 -16.80
C SER A 26 -4.70 -6.95 -16.46
N LYS A 27 -5.35 -6.49 -15.39
CA LYS A 27 -6.62 -7.06 -14.91
C LYS A 27 -7.84 -6.57 -15.69
N TYR A 28 -7.89 -5.27 -16.00
CA TYR A 28 -9.10 -4.62 -16.54
C TYR A 28 -8.92 -4.06 -17.96
N GLY A 29 -7.74 -4.20 -18.56
CA GLY A 29 -7.38 -3.49 -19.78
C GLY A 29 -7.17 -1.99 -19.54
N PHE A 30 -6.80 -1.28 -20.60
CA PHE A 30 -6.85 0.17 -20.59
C PHE A 30 -8.31 0.65 -20.69
N GLN A 31 -8.69 1.57 -19.82
CA GLN A 31 -10.05 2.10 -19.76
C GLN A 31 -10.03 3.61 -20.07
N PRO A 32 -10.44 4.04 -21.28
CA PRO A 32 -10.48 5.46 -21.64
C PRO A 32 -11.35 6.29 -20.68
N SER A 33 -12.38 5.68 -20.10
CA SER A 33 -13.26 6.28 -19.08
C SER A 33 -12.55 6.58 -17.75
N MET A 34 -11.46 5.89 -17.43
CA MET A 34 -10.61 6.19 -16.27
C MET A 34 -9.63 7.35 -16.56
N GLY A 35 -9.51 7.78 -17.81
CA GLY A 35 -8.71 8.90 -18.24
C GLY A 35 -7.59 8.51 -19.20
N LYS A 36 -7.49 9.24 -20.31
CA LYS A 36 -6.39 9.15 -21.26
C LYS A 36 -5.06 9.61 -20.64
N ILE A 37 -3.95 9.19 -21.24
CA ILE A 37 -2.62 9.73 -20.94
C ILE A 37 -2.56 11.13 -21.55
N LYS A 38 -2.38 12.15 -20.71
CA LYS A 38 -2.30 13.53 -21.18
C LYS A 38 -0.87 13.86 -21.54
N MET A 39 -0.64 14.23 -22.79
CA MET A 39 0.68 14.60 -23.30
C MET A 39 0.70 16.02 -23.83
N VAL A 40 1.85 16.67 -23.70
CA VAL A 40 2.18 17.91 -24.41
C VAL A 40 3.18 17.60 -25.53
N GLU A 41 3.22 18.47 -26.54
CA GLU A 41 4.07 18.30 -27.71
C GLU A 41 4.53 19.65 -28.29
N GLY A 42 5.59 19.62 -29.10
CA GLY A 42 6.04 20.77 -29.88
C GLY A 42 6.50 21.94 -29.00
N ASP A 43 5.95 23.14 -29.23
CA ASP A 43 6.36 24.37 -28.55
C ASP A 43 6.14 24.33 -27.02
N ASP A 44 5.22 23.50 -26.54
CA ASP A 44 4.95 23.35 -25.10
C ASP A 44 6.13 22.70 -24.34
N LEU A 45 7.06 22.07 -25.07
CA LEU A 45 8.30 21.48 -24.54
C LEU A 45 9.53 22.38 -24.74
N LYS A 46 9.35 23.58 -25.29
CA LYS A 46 10.45 24.48 -25.62
C LYS A 46 11.12 24.99 -24.34
N GLY A 47 12.46 24.91 -24.30
CA GLY A 47 13.26 25.33 -23.15
C GLY A 47 13.40 24.27 -22.05
N GLU A 48 12.61 23.20 -22.09
CA GLU A 48 12.73 22.08 -21.16
C GLU A 48 13.82 21.10 -21.61
N LYS A 49 14.60 20.56 -20.66
CA LYS A 49 15.46 19.42 -20.95
C LYS A 49 14.59 18.20 -21.19
N LEU A 50 14.80 17.52 -22.32
CA LEU A 50 14.03 16.34 -22.73
C LEU A 50 14.94 15.12 -22.71
N TYR A 51 14.37 14.02 -22.25
CA TYR A 51 15.03 12.74 -22.17
C TYR A 51 14.21 11.70 -22.92
N LYS A 52 14.85 10.99 -23.84
CA LYS A 52 14.33 9.76 -24.40
C LYS A 52 14.40 8.69 -23.32
N VAL A 53 13.33 7.93 -23.15
CA VAL A 53 13.18 7.01 -22.03
C VAL A 53 13.01 5.59 -22.54
N SER A 54 13.85 4.70 -22.02
CA SER A 54 13.87 3.28 -22.34
C SER A 54 13.52 2.46 -21.10
N VAL A 55 12.61 1.50 -21.25
CA VAL A 55 12.28 0.54 -20.20
C VAL A 55 12.99 -0.77 -20.51
N ILE A 56 13.99 -1.13 -19.71
CA ILE A 56 14.88 -2.26 -19.98
C ILE A 56 14.88 -3.25 -18.82
N PRO A 57 15.29 -4.52 -19.02
CA PRO A 57 15.48 -5.47 -17.94
C PRO A 57 16.52 -4.95 -16.94
N LYS A 58 16.19 -5.00 -15.64
CA LYS A 58 17.17 -4.65 -14.59
C LYS A 58 18.30 -5.66 -14.52
N ARG A 59 18.00 -6.94 -14.77
CA ARG A 59 18.98 -8.00 -14.91
C ARG A 59 18.91 -8.56 -16.32
N ASN A 60 20.05 -8.56 -17.01
CA ASN A 60 20.17 -8.99 -18.40
C ASN A 60 19.94 -10.51 -18.58
N ASP A 61 20.03 -11.30 -17.51
CA ASP A 61 19.79 -12.75 -17.52
C ASP A 61 18.30 -13.10 -17.45
N LYS A 62 17.41 -12.11 -17.35
CA LYS A 62 15.96 -12.30 -17.24
C LYS A 62 15.23 -11.38 -18.22
N PRO A 63 14.07 -11.82 -18.75
CA PRO A 63 13.27 -10.96 -19.61
C PRO A 63 12.76 -9.73 -18.85
N LEU A 64 12.40 -8.68 -19.60
CA LEU A 64 11.71 -7.52 -19.06
C LEU A 64 10.40 -7.98 -18.41
N SER A 65 10.16 -7.57 -17.18
CA SER A 65 8.89 -7.83 -16.50
C SER A 65 8.64 -6.80 -15.40
N ILE A 66 7.43 -6.78 -14.85
CA ILE A 66 7.08 -5.87 -13.75
C ILE A 66 7.94 -6.04 -12.49
N THR A 67 8.62 -7.18 -12.33
CA THR A 67 9.55 -7.44 -11.22
C THR A 67 11.02 -7.31 -11.62
N ASN A 68 11.31 -7.11 -12.92
CA ASN A 68 12.64 -7.02 -13.49
C ASN A 68 12.70 -5.91 -14.54
N PHE A 69 12.51 -4.66 -14.13
CA PHE A 69 12.65 -3.50 -15.00
C PHE A 69 13.47 -2.39 -14.34
N MET A 70 14.07 -1.56 -15.18
CA MET A 70 14.60 -0.24 -14.82
C MET A 70 14.34 0.73 -15.97
N VAL A 71 14.48 2.02 -15.67
CA VAL A 71 14.26 3.11 -16.61
C VAL A 71 15.61 3.74 -16.90
N GLU A 72 15.97 3.80 -18.18
CA GLU A 72 17.14 4.53 -18.67
C GLU A 72 16.69 5.78 -19.42
N THR A 73 17.52 6.81 -19.37
CA THR A 73 17.24 8.11 -19.97
C THR A 73 18.43 8.62 -20.77
N GLU A 74 18.19 9.10 -21.98
CA GLU A 74 19.19 9.73 -22.84
C GLU A 74 18.73 11.16 -23.19
N GLU A 75 19.59 12.16 -23.02
CA GLU A 75 19.22 13.55 -23.32
C GLU A 75 19.01 13.76 -24.82
N VAL A 76 17.86 14.33 -25.19
CA VAL A 76 17.51 14.61 -26.58
C VAL A 76 18.01 15.99 -26.97
N THR A 77 19.12 16.00 -27.72
CA THR A 77 19.75 17.23 -28.24
C THR A 77 19.38 17.51 -29.70
N ASN A 78 18.94 16.50 -30.46
CA ASN A 78 18.54 16.66 -31.86
C ASN A 78 17.25 17.48 -32.01
N GLU A 79 17.28 18.60 -32.71
CA GLU A 79 16.12 19.49 -32.84
C GLU A 79 14.92 18.89 -33.59
N GLU A 80 15.16 18.03 -34.58
CA GLU A 80 14.07 17.38 -35.34
C GLU A 80 13.35 16.34 -34.50
N GLU A 81 14.09 15.58 -33.69
CA GLU A 81 13.53 14.66 -32.71
C GLU A 81 12.72 15.41 -31.65
N ARG A 82 13.28 16.50 -31.11
CA ARG A 82 12.59 17.36 -30.14
C ARG A 82 11.26 17.90 -30.66
N LYS A 83 11.17 18.27 -31.94
CA LYS A 83 9.93 18.76 -32.56
C LYS A 83 8.83 17.69 -32.65
N LYS A 84 9.21 16.42 -32.71
CA LYS A 84 8.30 15.26 -32.79
C LYS A 84 8.00 14.66 -31.42
N ALA A 85 8.76 15.01 -30.39
CA ALA A 85 8.65 14.46 -29.05
C ALA A 85 7.29 14.81 -28.41
N LYS A 86 6.72 13.81 -27.73
CA LYS A 86 5.52 13.94 -26.91
C LYS A 86 5.85 13.50 -25.51
N SER A 87 5.48 14.30 -24.52
CA SER A 87 5.79 14.03 -23.13
C SER A 87 4.55 14.02 -22.24
N PRO A 88 4.36 13.04 -21.36
CA PRO A 88 3.24 13.02 -20.45
C PRO A 88 3.35 14.15 -19.43
N VAL A 89 2.22 14.80 -19.17
CA VAL A 89 1.97 15.65 -17.99
C VAL A 89 1.10 14.94 -16.96
N ASP A 90 0.45 13.85 -17.36
CA ASP A 90 -0.19 12.87 -16.49
C ASP A 90 -0.08 11.47 -17.13
N GLY A 91 0.27 10.47 -16.33
CA GLY A 91 0.29 9.07 -16.75
C GLY A 91 1.67 8.46 -17.05
N GLN A 92 2.78 9.05 -16.61
CA GLN A 92 4.13 8.48 -16.84
C GLN A 92 4.28 7.03 -16.33
N HIS A 93 3.77 6.73 -15.13
CA HIS A 93 3.83 5.37 -14.59
C HIS A 93 2.93 4.40 -15.37
N ARG A 94 1.81 4.90 -15.93
CA ARG A 94 0.92 4.13 -16.81
C ARG A 94 1.61 3.79 -18.13
N LEU A 95 2.32 4.75 -18.75
CA LEU A 95 3.10 4.50 -19.96
C LEU A 95 4.18 3.43 -19.76
N ILE A 96 4.95 3.53 -18.67
CA ILE A 96 5.96 2.51 -18.35
C ILE A 96 5.29 1.13 -18.16
N ALA A 97 4.18 1.08 -17.43
CA ALA A 97 3.43 -0.16 -17.22
C ALA A 97 2.91 -0.76 -18.54
N MET A 98 2.38 0.08 -19.44
CA MET A 98 1.95 -0.33 -20.78
C MET A 98 3.13 -0.87 -21.61
N GLY A 99 4.29 -0.21 -21.57
CA GLY A 99 5.50 -0.67 -22.25
C GLY A 99 5.96 -2.05 -21.77
N ILE A 100 5.90 -2.31 -20.46
CA ILE A 100 6.19 -3.64 -19.90
C ILE A 100 5.14 -4.66 -20.39
N LEU A 101 3.85 -4.34 -20.32
CA LEU A 101 2.79 -5.25 -20.78
C LEU A 101 2.88 -5.56 -22.28
N GLU A 102 3.22 -4.57 -23.10
CA GLU A 102 3.43 -4.72 -24.54
C GLU A 102 4.63 -5.64 -24.81
N SER A 103 5.74 -5.46 -24.08
CA SER A 103 6.91 -6.35 -24.18
C SER A 103 6.64 -7.80 -23.78
N GLU A 104 5.67 -8.01 -22.88
CA GLU A 104 5.20 -9.33 -22.45
C GLU A 104 4.13 -9.93 -23.38
N GLY A 105 3.72 -9.20 -24.44
CA GLY A 105 2.68 -9.63 -25.37
C GLY A 105 1.26 -9.63 -24.79
N LYS A 106 1.03 -8.90 -23.69
CA LYS A 106 -0.27 -8.84 -22.97
C LYS A 106 -1.10 -7.61 -23.31
N PHE A 107 -0.55 -6.69 -24.10
CA PHE A 107 -1.15 -5.40 -24.40
C PHE A 107 -0.63 -4.89 -25.74
N THR A 108 -1.43 -4.07 -26.41
CA THR A 108 -1.01 -3.36 -27.63
C THR A 108 -1.33 -1.90 -27.42
N PHE A 109 -0.31 -1.05 -27.48
CA PHE A 109 -0.50 0.39 -27.33
C PHE A 109 -1.16 0.97 -28.59
N ASP A 110 -2.22 1.75 -28.39
CA ASP A 110 -2.89 2.52 -29.44
C ASP A 110 -2.97 3.98 -29.01
N GLU A 111 -2.12 4.81 -29.61
CA GLU A 111 -2.03 6.22 -29.29
C GLU A 111 -3.38 6.95 -29.46
N SER A 112 -4.16 6.59 -30.48
CA SER A 112 -5.40 7.32 -30.82
C SER A 112 -6.48 7.18 -29.75
N SER A 113 -6.57 6.00 -29.13
CA SER A 113 -7.53 5.72 -28.07
C SER A 113 -6.98 6.03 -26.67
N MET A 114 -5.65 5.96 -26.48
CA MET A 114 -5.03 6.03 -25.16
C MET A 114 -4.47 7.40 -24.79
N VAL A 115 -4.17 8.24 -25.78
CA VAL A 115 -3.52 9.54 -25.57
C VAL A 115 -4.47 10.69 -25.87
N GLU A 116 -4.35 11.75 -25.08
CA GLU A 116 -4.94 13.06 -25.29
C GLU A 116 -3.81 14.08 -25.36
N ILE A 117 -3.69 14.79 -26.49
CA ILE A 117 -2.77 15.91 -26.59
C ILE A 117 -3.44 17.13 -25.97
N VAL A 118 -2.79 17.69 -24.95
CA VAL A 118 -3.23 18.89 -24.24
C VAL A 118 -2.29 20.04 -24.53
N LYS A 119 -2.82 21.27 -24.49
CA LYS A 119 -2.04 22.50 -24.69
C LYS A 119 -1.72 23.17 -23.37
N LEU A 120 -0.48 23.63 -23.24
CA LEU A 120 -0.05 24.42 -22.10
C LEU A 120 -0.76 25.79 -22.14
N PRO A 121 -1.42 26.23 -21.05
CA PRO A 121 -2.01 27.56 -21.00
C PRO A 121 -0.97 28.66 -21.17
N GLU A 122 -1.34 29.75 -21.84
CA GLU A 122 -0.45 30.90 -22.01
C GLU A 122 0.10 31.39 -20.66
N LYS A 123 1.41 31.64 -20.62
CA LYS A 123 2.16 32.15 -19.44
C LYS A 123 2.24 31.17 -18.25
N MET A 124 1.74 29.94 -18.39
CA MET A 124 1.96 28.88 -17.40
C MET A 124 3.24 28.12 -17.72
N SER A 125 4.07 27.80 -16.72
CA SER A 125 5.21 26.91 -16.92
C SER A 125 4.77 25.45 -16.98
N LEU A 126 5.51 24.62 -17.72
CA LEU A 126 5.19 23.20 -17.82
C LEU A 126 5.16 22.50 -16.44
N PRO A 127 6.11 22.73 -15.51
CA PRO A 127 6.04 22.14 -14.17
C PRO A 127 4.79 22.56 -13.38
N LEU A 128 4.37 23.82 -13.48
CA LEU A 128 3.16 24.30 -12.79
C LEU A 128 1.90 23.66 -13.38
N PHE A 129 1.83 23.52 -14.71
CA PHE A 129 0.73 22.85 -15.39
C PHE A 129 0.61 21.38 -14.96
N THR A 130 1.73 20.66 -14.95
CA THR A 130 1.80 19.27 -14.50
C THR A 130 1.40 19.12 -13.03
N ALA A 131 1.89 19.98 -12.15
CA ALA A 131 1.47 19.98 -10.76
C ALA A 131 -0.04 20.24 -10.60
N SER A 132 -0.58 21.13 -11.44
CA SER A 132 -2.02 21.47 -11.44
C SER A 132 -2.90 20.33 -11.93
N ILE A 133 -2.49 19.60 -12.97
CA ILE A 133 -3.21 18.39 -13.44
C ILE A 133 -3.18 17.29 -12.36
N ASN A 134 -2.06 17.16 -11.66
CA ASN A 134 -1.86 16.12 -10.64
C ASN A 134 -2.29 16.56 -9.22
N ASN A 135 -3.07 17.64 -9.08
CA ASN A 135 -3.43 18.20 -7.78
C ASN A 135 -4.52 17.43 -7.01
N GLY A 136 -5.05 16.34 -7.60
CA GLY A 136 -6.11 15.53 -7.00
C GLY A 136 -5.66 14.90 -5.67
N LYS A 137 -6.56 14.89 -4.67
CA LYS A 137 -6.30 14.22 -3.39
C LYS A 137 -6.09 12.71 -3.63
N PRO A 138 -4.93 12.14 -3.24
CA PRO A 138 -4.73 10.69 -3.31
C PRO A 138 -5.73 9.95 -2.41
N TRP A 139 -6.33 8.89 -2.94
CA TRP A 139 -7.18 8.01 -2.13
C TRP A 139 -6.31 7.17 -1.18
N ASN A 140 -6.63 7.27 0.10
CA ASN A 140 -5.99 6.52 1.19
C ASN A 140 -6.96 5.47 1.75
N TYR A 141 -6.49 4.65 2.68
CA TYR A 141 -7.30 3.56 3.24
C TYR A 141 -8.65 4.04 3.81
N LYS A 142 -8.73 5.24 4.42
CA LYS A 142 -10.00 5.74 4.96
C LYS A 142 -11.06 5.95 3.89
N ASP A 143 -10.65 6.27 2.66
CA ASP A 143 -11.56 6.42 1.52
C ASP A 143 -12.06 5.03 1.01
N PHE A 144 -11.38 3.93 1.38
CA PHE A 144 -11.76 2.54 1.07
C PHE A 144 -12.33 1.76 2.26
N ASN A 145 -12.25 2.32 3.47
CA ASN A 145 -12.77 1.68 4.67
C ASN A 145 -14.30 1.77 4.65
N GLY A 146 -14.98 0.66 4.93
CA GLY A 146 -16.45 0.60 4.86
C GLY A 146 -17.03 0.73 3.44
N SER A 147 -16.21 0.72 2.38
CA SER A 147 -16.68 0.89 1.00
C SER A 147 -17.41 -0.34 0.42
N GLY A 148 -17.48 -1.45 1.17
CA GLY A 148 -18.02 -2.74 0.70
C GLY A 148 -17.20 -3.42 -0.40
N LEU A 149 -16.05 -2.86 -0.80
CA LEU A 149 -15.17 -3.48 -1.79
C LEU A 149 -14.48 -4.70 -1.19
N SER A 150 -14.59 -5.83 -1.88
CA SER A 150 -13.88 -7.06 -1.54
C SER A 150 -12.40 -6.93 -1.88
N THR A 151 -11.56 -7.51 -1.03
CA THR A 151 -10.12 -7.71 -1.25
C THR A 151 -9.81 -8.91 -2.14
N GLY A 152 -10.83 -9.72 -2.48
CA GLY A 152 -10.65 -11.04 -3.08
C GLY A 152 -10.16 -12.11 -2.10
N ASN A 153 -10.05 -11.78 -0.80
CA ASN A 153 -9.70 -12.71 0.26
C ASN A 153 -10.81 -12.71 1.33
N ALA A 154 -11.52 -13.84 1.46
CA ALA A 154 -12.68 -13.95 2.34
C ALA A 154 -12.35 -13.67 3.81
N GLN A 155 -11.19 -14.10 4.30
CA GLN A 155 -10.76 -13.87 5.68
C GLN A 155 -10.43 -12.39 5.93
N ILE A 156 -9.81 -11.69 4.97
CA ILE A 156 -9.56 -10.24 5.11
C ILE A 156 -10.88 -9.47 5.03
N ASP A 157 -11.78 -9.85 4.13
CA ASP A 157 -13.09 -9.22 4.02
C ASP A 157 -13.92 -9.42 5.30
N TYR A 158 -13.82 -10.59 5.94
CA TYR A 158 -14.38 -10.83 7.26
C TYR A 158 -13.80 -9.88 8.31
N ILE A 159 -12.46 -9.72 8.36
CA ILE A 159 -11.80 -8.81 9.31
C ILE A 159 -12.21 -7.36 9.08
N GLU A 160 -12.32 -6.91 7.83
CA GLU A 160 -12.80 -5.56 7.47
C GLU A 160 -14.24 -5.32 7.93
N ARG A 161 -15.10 -6.34 7.84
CA ARG A 161 -16.47 -6.25 8.36
C ARG A 161 -16.46 -6.12 9.88
N ILE A 162 -15.65 -6.91 10.60
CA ILE A 162 -15.49 -6.80 12.06
C ILE A 162 -15.00 -5.41 12.48
N ILE A 163 -14.05 -4.83 11.72
CA ILE A 163 -13.58 -3.45 11.93
C ILE A 163 -14.75 -2.46 11.84
N GLY A 164 -15.60 -2.58 10.81
CA GLY A 164 -16.76 -1.71 10.63
C GLY A 164 -17.86 -1.93 11.67
N ASP A 165 -18.22 -3.19 11.93
CA ASP A 165 -19.31 -3.58 12.85
C ASP A 165 -19.05 -3.09 14.29
N TYR A 166 -17.78 -2.99 14.69
CA TYR A 166 -17.39 -2.59 16.05
C TYR A 166 -16.66 -1.23 16.13
N ASP A 167 -16.57 -0.48 15.02
CA ASP A 167 -15.82 0.80 14.95
C ASP A 167 -14.38 0.69 15.51
N LEU A 168 -13.70 -0.41 15.15
CA LEU A 168 -12.35 -0.69 15.64
C LEU A 168 -11.26 -0.07 14.76
N LYS A 169 -10.04 0.10 15.28
CA LYS A 169 -8.90 0.55 14.48
C LYS A 169 -8.35 -0.63 13.68
N PRO A 170 -8.17 -0.48 12.36
CA PRO A 170 -7.67 -1.56 11.51
C PRO A 170 -6.35 -2.13 12.02
N GLU A 171 -5.41 -1.28 12.42
CA GLU A 171 -4.09 -1.72 12.89
C GLU A 171 -4.16 -2.58 14.16
N PHE A 172 -5.18 -2.36 15.00
CA PHE A 172 -5.40 -3.17 16.18
C PHE A 172 -5.95 -4.55 15.80
N VAL A 173 -7.05 -4.57 15.03
CA VAL A 173 -7.72 -5.81 14.63
C VAL A 173 -6.81 -6.66 13.75
N TYR A 174 -6.14 -6.09 12.74
CA TYR A 174 -5.16 -6.81 11.93
C TYR A 174 -4.07 -7.46 12.79
N GLY A 175 -3.65 -6.80 13.87
CA GLY A 175 -2.66 -7.37 14.77
C GLY A 175 -3.14 -8.65 15.49
N LEU A 176 -4.40 -8.65 15.96
CA LEU A 176 -5.01 -9.82 16.60
C LEU A 176 -5.19 -10.98 15.62
N TYR A 177 -5.75 -10.72 14.44
CA TYR A 177 -6.04 -11.75 13.44
C TYR A 177 -4.81 -12.27 12.69
N THR A 178 -3.66 -11.61 12.85
CA THR A 178 -2.37 -12.07 12.33
C THR A 178 -1.41 -12.49 13.44
N MET A 179 -1.90 -12.85 14.64
CA MET A 179 -1.02 -13.29 15.73
C MET A 179 -0.08 -14.42 15.28
N GLY A 180 1.21 -14.33 15.61
CA GLY A 180 2.25 -15.27 15.14
C GLY A 180 2.64 -15.16 13.65
N GLN A 181 2.00 -14.28 12.87
CA GLN A 181 2.23 -14.11 11.43
C GLN A 181 2.71 -12.70 11.07
N PRO A 182 3.19 -12.45 9.83
CA PRO A 182 3.47 -11.10 9.36
C PRO A 182 2.27 -10.15 9.54
N GLU A 183 2.55 -8.87 9.79
CA GLU A 183 1.51 -7.84 9.98
C GLU A 183 0.74 -7.58 8.67
N LEU A 184 -0.59 -7.65 8.73
CA LEU A 184 -1.46 -7.09 7.69
C LEU A 184 -1.59 -5.57 7.92
N LYS A 185 -1.40 -4.78 6.86
CA LYS A 185 -1.42 -3.32 6.93
C LYS A 185 -2.58 -2.74 6.12
N ALA A 186 -3.13 -1.63 6.58
CA ALA A 186 -4.24 -0.94 5.92
C ALA A 186 -3.96 -0.58 4.45
N ASN A 187 -2.73 -0.19 4.12
CA ASN A 187 -2.33 0.10 2.74
C ASN A 187 -2.29 -1.17 1.86
N VAL A 188 -1.96 -2.33 2.42
CA VAL A 188 -2.03 -3.62 1.70
C VAL A 188 -3.48 -3.98 1.43
N VAL A 189 -4.37 -3.84 2.42
CA VAL A 189 -5.81 -4.08 2.24
C VAL A 189 -6.40 -3.15 1.18
N LYS A 190 -6.01 -1.87 1.19
CA LYS A 190 -6.37 -0.91 0.13
C LYS A 190 -5.93 -1.39 -1.25
N ASP A 191 -4.67 -1.80 -1.38
CA ASP A 191 -4.10 -2.27 -2.65
C ASP A 191 -4.83 -3.55 -3.13
N LEU A 192 -5.21 -4.46 -2.23
CA LEU A 192 -5.99 -5.65 -2.56
C LEU A 192 -7.41 -5.33 -3.08
N LYS A 193 -8.09 -4.34 -2.48
CA LYS A 193 -9.42 -3.87 -2.94
C LYS A 193 -9.40 -3.34 -4.37
N VAL A 194 -8.24 -2.88 -4.84
CA VAL A 194 -8.04 -2.47 -6.25
C VAL A 194 -7.33 -3.54 -7.08
N GLY A 195 -7.26 -4.79 -6.59
CA GLY A 195 -6.75 -5.93 -7.35
C GLY A 195 -5.21 -6.01 -7.43
N ILE A 196 -4.49 -5.33 -6.54
CA ILE A 196 -3.03 -5.37 -6.47
C ILE A 196 -2.64 -6.31 -5.33
N ASP A 197 -2.10 -7.47 -5.66
CA ASP A 197 -1.65 -8.43 -4.65
C ASP A 197 -0.28 -8.01 -4.08
N LYS A 198 -0.32 -7.47 -2.86
CA LYS A 198 0.84 -7.18 -2.02
C LYS A 198 0.78 -7.89 -0.68
N LEU A 199 0.11 -9.03 -0.63
CA LEU A 199 0.10 -9.82 0.59
C LEU A 199 1.53 -10.17 1.01
N PRO A 200 1.88 -10.02 2.30
CA PRO A 200 3.15 -10.51 2.79
C PRO A 200 3.32 -12.00 2.45
N LYS A 201 4.48 -12.38 1.90
CA LYS A 201 4.72 -13.73 1.35
C LYS A 201 4.37 -14.89 2.30
N ASN A 202 4.48 -14.68 3.61
CA ASN A 202 4.24 -15.69 4.63
C ASN A 202 2.96 -15.44 5.44
N LEU A 203 2.13 -14.47 5.06
CA LEU A 203 0.82 -14.28 5.65
C LEU A 203 -0.14 -15.31 5.04
N ARG A 204 -0.75 -16.14 5.88
CA ARG A 204 -1.69 -17.19 5.52
C ARG A 204 -2.88 -17.11 6.47
N LEU A 205 -3.95 -16.47 6.00
CA LEU A 205 -5.20 -16.41 6.72
C LEU A 205 -6.07 -17.60 6.33
N SER A 206 -6.60 -18.27 7.34
CA SER A 206 -7.49 -19.43 7.29
C SER A 206 -8.59 -19.30 8.35
N GLU A 207 -9.53 -20.26 8.36
CA GLU A 207 -10.57 -20.36 9.39
C GLU A 207 -9.97 -20.50 10.80
N ASP A 208 -8.83 -21.20 10.95
CA ASP A 208 -8.14 -21.32 12.25
C ASP A 208 -7.62 -19.96 12.73
N THR A 209 -7.01 -19.18 11.84
CA THR A 209 -6.49 -17.85 12.18
C THR A 209 -7.61 -16.85 12.46
N GLN A 210 -8.74 -17.02 11.76
CA GLN A 210 -9.94 -16.25 12.01
C GLN A 210 -10.49 -16.57 13.40
N SER A 211 -10.65 -17.86 13.73
CA SER A 211 -11.13 -18.32 15.03
C SER A 211 -10.22 -17.87 16.18
N MET A 212 -8.90 -17.90 15.97
CA MET A 212 -7.93 -17.33 16.89
C MET A 212 -8.14 -15.82 17.09
N GLY A 213 -8.25 -15.06 15.99
CA GLY A 213 -8.51 -13.62 16.04
C GLY A 213 -9.83 -13.29 16.75
N ASP A 214 -10.89 -14.06 16.50
CA ASP A 214 -12.19 -13.92 17.15
C ASP A 214 -12.08 -14.14 18.67
N LYS A 215 -11.36 -15.18 19.12
CA LYS A 215 -11.11 -15.43 20.56
C LYS A 215 -10.37 -14.26 21.21
N LEU A 216 -9.29 -13.78 20.59
CA LEU A 216 -8.50 -12.68 21.13
C LEU A 216 -9.30 -11.36 21.15
N LEU A 217 -10.13 -11.13 20.15
CA LEU A 217 -11.01 -9.97 20.10
C LEU A 217 -12.11 -10.04 21.16
N GLN A 218 -12.72 -11.21 21.36
CA GLN A 218 -13.70 -11.43 22.43
C GLN A 218 -13.09 -11.18 23.81
N ALA A 219 -11.89 -11.71 24.06
CA ALA A 219 -11.12 -11.46 25.27
C ALA A 219 -10.90 -9.95 25.48
N PHE A 220 -10.51 -9.22 24.43
CA PHE A 220 -10.30 -7.77 24.51
C PHE A 220 -11.59 -7.02 24.85
N LYS A 221 -12.72 -7.40 24.25
CA LYS A 221 -14.02 -6.79 24.53
C LYS A 221 -14.57 -7.14 25.91
N ALA A 222 -14.24 -8.32 26.44
CA ALA A 222 -14.58 -8.73 27.80
C ALA A 222 -13.69 -8.07 28.86
N SER A 223 -12.48 -7.65 28.47
CA SER A 223 -11.56 -6.95 29.36
C SER A 223 -12.18 -5.63 29.86
N LYS A 224 -11.68 -5.12 30.99
CA LYS A 224 -12.16 -3.83 31.53
C LYS A 224 -11.50 -2.62 30.83
N MET A 225 -10.82 -2.84 29.71
CA MET A 225 -10.08 -1.83 28.97
C MET A 225 -10.99 -0.78 28.34
N SER A 226 -10.51 0.46 28.28
CA SER A 226 -11.15 1.47 27.44
C SER A 226 -10.84 1.17 25.98
N GLU A 227 -11.84 0.67 25.23
CA GLU A 227 -11.72 0.47 23.78
C GLU A 227 -11.22 1.78 23.11
N LYS A 228 -11.77 2.94 23.47
CA LYS A 228 -11.34 4.25 22.93
C LYS A 228 -9.85 4.54 23.12
N THR A 229 -9.26 4.09 24.22
CA THR A 229 -7.85 4.38 24.57
C THR A 229 -6.91 3.34 23.96
N PHE A 230 -7.33 2.08 23.93
CA PHE A 230 -6.44 0.94 23.71
C PHE A 230 -6.69 0.18 22.41
N ASN A 231 -7.76 0.51 21.68
CA ASN A 231 -7.96 0.16 20.28
C ASN A 231 -6.97 0.96 19.41
N ASN A 232 -5.70 0.57 19.44
CA ASN A 232 -4.64 1.21 18.68
C ASN A 232 -3.56 0.21 18.27
N GLY A 233 -2.83 0.53 17.20
CA GLY A 233 -1.80 -0.36 16.67
C GLY A 233 -0.61 -0.59 17.61
N ARG A 234 -0.36 0.24 18.63
CA ARG A 234 0.77 0.05 19.56
C ARG A 234 0.51 -1.12 20.51
N LEU A 235 -0.71 -1.24 21.04
CA LEU A 235 -1.11 -2.37 21.88
C LEU A 235 -1.00 -3.69 21.10
N ALA A 236 -1.58 -3.75 19.91
CA ALA A 236 -1.51 -4.92 19.04
C ALA A 236 -0.07 -5.33 18.70
N LYS A 237 0.81 -4.36 18.43
CA LYS A 237 2.24 -4.63 18.22
C LYS A 237 2.92 -5.17 19.47
N GLY A 238 2.57 -4.64 20.65
CA GLY A 238 3.06 -5.18 21.93
C GLY A 238 2.65 -6.62 22.16
N LEU A 239 1.38 -6.95 21.91
CA LEU A 239 0.86 -8.32 22.03
C LEU A 239 1.58 -9.28 21.07
N LYS A 240 1.78 -8.86 19.80
CA LYS A 240 2.51 -9.66 18.81
C LYS A 240 3.98 -9.86 19.19
N GLN A 241 4.62 -8.82 19.72
CA GLN A 241 6.02 -8.89 20.15
C GLN A 241 6.15 -9.84 21.35
N PHE A 242 5.28 -9.73 22.35
CA PHE A 242 5.21 -10.66 23.47
C PHE A 242 4.97 -12.10 23.00
N PHE A 243 3.99 -12.32 22.10
CA PHE A 243 3.71 -13.64 21.56
C PHE A 243 4.94 -14.25 20.89
N LYS A 244 5.68 -13.44 20.13
CA LYS A 244 6.93 -13.87 19.49
C LYS A 244 8.02 -14.22 20.50
N ASP A 245 8.17 -13.41 21.55
CA ASP A 245 9.29 -13.53 22.49
C ASP A 245 9.08 -14.64 23.53
N LYS A 246 7.84 -14.88 23.94
CA LYS A 246 7.49 -15.83 25.00
C LYS A 246 6.76 -17.07 24.51
N ASN A 247 6.31 -17.07 23.25
CA ASN A 247 5.60 -18.18 22.60
C ASN A 247 4.49 -18.82 23.46
N PRO A 248 3.57 -18.02 24.03
CA PRO A 248 2.45 -18.53 24.81
C PRO A 248 1.43 -19.25 23.90
N THR A 249 0.57 -20.08 24.49
CA THR A 249 -0.60 -20.61 23.80
C THR A 249 -1.65 -19.51 23.58
N ILE A 250 -2.63 -19.76 22.70
CA ILE A 250 -3.73 -18.82 22.47
C ILE A 250 -4.59 -18.65 23.73
N GLU A 251 -4.78 -19.72 24.50
CA GLU A 251 -5.50 -19.70 25.77
C GLU A 251 -4.79 -18.81 26.79
N GLN A 252 -3.46 -18.87 26.86
CA GLN A 252 -2.67 -17.98 27.71
C GLN A 252 -2.77 -16.52 27.25
N MET A 253 -2.79 -16.28 25.93
CA MET A 253 -3.04 -14.93 25.39
C MET A 253 -4.43 -14.39 25.77
N VAL A 254 -5.47 -15.24 25.75
CA VAL A 254 -6.82 -14.87 26.19
C VAL A 254 -6.80 -14.46 27.66
N ILE A 255 -6.20 -15.26 28.54
CA ILE A 255 -6.09 -14.94 29.98
C ILE A 255 -5.39 -13.59 30.19
N ILE A 256 -4.27 -13.35 29.49
CA ILE A 256 -3.52 -12.10 29.57
C ILE A 256 -4.38 -10.90 29.14
N ILE A 257 -5.14 -11.04 28.06
CA ILE A 257 -5.98 -9.97 27.52
C ILE A 257 -7.19 -9.69 28.43
N GLU A 258 -7.87 -10.73 28.92
CA GLU A 258 -9.07 -10.59 29.76
C GLU A 258 -8.76 -9.88 31.08
N ALA A 259 -7.58 -10.13 31.64
CA ALA A 259 -7.15 -9.47 32.87
C ALA A 259 -6.66 -8.04 32.68
N MET A 260 -6.58 -7.54 31.44
CA MET A 260 -6.35 -6.12 31.19
C MET A 260 -7.54 -5.29 31.72
N ASN A 261 -7.25 -4.14 32.32
CA ASN A 261 -8.24 -3.21 32.86
C ASN A 261 -7.97 -1.79 32.38
N LYS A 262 -8.95 -0.87 32.37
CA LYS A 262 -8.88 0.58 32.01
C LYS A 262 -7.61 1.29 32.49
N ASP A 263 -7.21 0.82 33.64
CA ASP A 263 -6.10 1.19 34.46
C ASP A 263 -4.75 0.70 33.91
N VAL A 264 -4.69 -0.45 33.23
CA VAL A 264 -3.53 -1.25 32.74
C VAL A 264 -2.40 -1.46 33.78
N TRP A 265 -2.50 -0.80 34.94
CA TRP A 265 -1.42 -0.47 35.86
C TRP A 265 -1.96 -0.33 37.29
N HIS A 266 -2.85 -1.22 37.75
CA HIS A 266 -3.48 -0.97 39.06
C HIS A 266 -3.26 -2.08 40.09
N VAL A 267 -2.97 -1.57 41.29
CA VAL A 267 -2.76 -2.17 42.62
C VAL A 267 -1.60 -3.17 42.76
N ASN A 268 -1.50 -4.20 41.91
CA ASN A 268 -0.54 -5.30 42.11
C ASN A 268 0.67 -5.31 41.17
N TYR A 269 0.62 -4.52 40.08
CA TYR A 269 1.71 -4.44 39.10
C TYR A 269 2.02 -2.96 38.81
N PRO A 270 3.30 -2.56 38.82
CA PRO A 270 3.66 -1.17 38.61
C PRO A 270 3.26 -0.71 37.20
N LYS A 271 2.91 0.59 37.08
CA LYS A 271 2.88 1.31 35.80
C LYS A 271 4.16 1.00 35.02
N PRO A 272 4.09 0.74 33.71
CA PRO A 272 5.24 0.22 33.02
C PRO A 272 6.30 1.28 32.98
N LYS A 273 7.54 0.84 32.84
CA LYS A 273 8.59 1.80 32.53
C LYS A 273 8.40 2.27 31.09
N GLY A 274 8.38 3.59 30.91
CA GLY A 274 8.50 4.22 29.60
C GLY A 274 7.19 4.66 28.94
N SER A 275 7.34 5.14 27.70
CA SER A 275 6.24 5.63 26.84
C SER A 275 5.30 4.50 26.39
N PRO A 276 4.11 4.82 25.84
CA PRO A 276 3.16 3.82 25.30
C PRO A 276 3.64 3.11 24.02
N GLU A 277 4.90 2.70 23.95
CA GLU A 277 5.51 2.04 22.80
C GLU A 277 5.34 0.51 22.86
N ALA A 278 5.34 -0.13 21.69
CA ALA A 278 5.10 -1.57 21.57
C ALA A 278 6.06 -2.43 22.41
N LYS A 279 7.34 -2.04 22.49
CA LYS A 279 8.35 -2.74 23.29
C LYS A 279 7.98 -2.75 24.78
N ASN A 280 7.57 -1.60 25.30
CA ASN A 280 7.22 -1.50 26.71
C ASN A 280 5.99 -2.38 26.97
N TYR A 281 4.95 -2.33 26.13
CA TYR A 281 3.81 -3.26 26.25
C TYR A 281 4.25 -4.73 26.33
N ALA A 282 5.14 -5.18 25.44
CA ALA A 282 5.64 -6.55 25.42
C ALA A 282 6.38 -6.95 26.71
N GLU A 283 7.21 -6.07 27.26
CA GLU A 283 7.92 -6.29 28.52
C GLU A 283 6.94 -6.48 29.69
N ASN A 284 5.88 -5.67 29.76
CA ASN A 284 4.89 -5.82 30.83
C ASN A 284 4.05 -7.10 30.69
N PHE A 285 3.73 -7.52 29.46
CA PHE A 285 3.07 -8.81 29.24
C PHE A 285 3.95 -9.97 29.68
N ALA A 286 5.27 -9.87 29.53
CA ALA A 286 6.20 -10.87 30.04
C ALA A 286 6.17 -10.98 31.57
N GLU A 287 6.21 -9.85 32.28
CA GLU A 287 6.10 -9.84 33.75
C GLU A 287 4.76 -10.42 34.20
N TYR A 288 3.66 -10.07 33.53
CA TYR A 288 2.35 -10.60 33.86
C TYR A 288 2.25 -12.11 33.59
N TYR A 289 2.81 -12.56 32.48
CA TYR A 289 2.81 -13.97 32.09
C TYR A 289 3.49 -14.87 33.12
N GLU A 290 4.60 -14.42 33.71
CA GLU A 290 5.29 -15.16 34.78
C GLU A 290 4.41 -15.34 36.02
N ASP A 291 3.64 -14.32 36.41
CA ASP A 291 2.73 -14.41 37.55
C ASP A 291 1.50 -15.31 37.25
N ILE A 292 0.97 -15.29 36.03
CA ILE A 292 -0.10 -16.23 35.61
C ILE A 292 0.40 -17.67 35.70
N LEU A 293 1.62 -17.96 35.22
CA LEU A 293 2.19 -19.30 35.26
C LEU A 293 2.49 -19.80 36.67
N SER A 294 2.64 -18.88 37.63
CA SER A 294 2.99 -19.20 39.02
C SER A 294 1.78 -19.55 39.91
N LYS A 295 0.56 -19.38 39.39
CA LYS A 295 -0.73 -19.61 40.05
C LYS A 295 -1.41 -20.87 39.52
#